data_AF-A0A842WVZ3-F1
#
_entry.id   AF-A0A842WVZ3-F1
#
_cell.length_a   1.000
_cell.length_b   1.000
_cell.length_c   1.000
_cell.angle_alpha   90.00
_cell.angle_beta   90.00
_cell.angle_gamma   90.00
#
_symmetry.space_group_name_H-M   'P 1'
#
loop_
_entity.id
_entity.type
_entity.pdbx_description
1 polymer ?
#
loop_
_entity_poly.entity_id
_entity_poly.type
_entity_poly.pdbx_seq_one_letter_code
_entity_poly.pdbx_strand_id
1 'polypeptide(L)'
;MAIGDTGVEQFRDAVLQFRNQLIVAGLQPLFLFRNEVVNSEDLADRGGLDDPSRDHFLQHLLNCDRWRRRVTHNPDNQDLGTQIAEAIDPTGTIVNASNPFGGDDIQMGSTGLLVLPWDLSGADPDIPINSQLDISGIGMLLVGSIDQAIVCWTRLNSRERAGGITRHDSMRVYGWYQRIYAFLTEFAGDENRVDVAQVKAIDEPRGPENSPNRRGEGPGVNATPHGPGTSNQQT
;
A
#
# COMPACT_ATOMS: atom_id res chain seq x y z
N MET A 1 -23.46 -1.24 2.91
CA MET A 1 -22.60 -0.33 2.12
C MET A 1 -21.72 -1.24 1.27
N ALA A 2 -21.81 -1.14 -0.06
CA ALA A 2 -21.12 -2.07 -0.95
C ALA A 2 -19.60 -1.83 -0.91
N ILE A 3 -18.83 -2.91 -1.01
CA ILE A 3 -17.39 -2.84 -1.33
C ILE A 3 -17.29 -2.15 -2.70
N GLY A 4 -16.56 -1.03 -2.78
CA GLY A 4 -16.14 -0.46 -4.07
C GLY A 4 -16.90 0.76 -4.65
N ASP A 5 -17.38 1.75 -3.87
CA ASP A 5 -17.74 3.09 -4.43
C ASP A 5 -17.81 4.19 -3.34
N THR A 6 -17.53 5.50 -3.52
CA THR A 6 -16.90 6.33 -4.56
C THR A 6 -15.87 7.20 -3.79
N GLY A 7 -14.59 6.97 -4.05
CA GLY A 7 -13.48 7.38 -3.19
C GLY A 7 -12.47 6.24 -3.03
N VAL A 8 -12.20 5.56 -4.15
CA VAL A 8 -11.01 4.76 -4.45
C VAL A 8 -10.40 4.01 -3.26
N GLU A 9 -10.86 2.78 -3.03
CA GLU A 9 -10.57 1.88 -1.91
C GLU A 9 -9.28 2.18 -1.10
N GLN A 10 -8.11 2.16 -1.76
CA GLN A 10 -6.81 2.36 -1.13
C GLN A 10 -6.31 3.82 -1.07
N PHE A 11 -6.81 4.69 -1.95
CA PHE A 11 -6.44 6.12 -2.02
C PHE A 11 -7.52 7.06 -1.47
N ARG A 12 -8.54 6.53 -0.81
CA ARG A 12 -9.69 7.28 -0.27
C ARG A 12 -9.32 8.55 0.49
N ASP A 13 -8.26 8.48 1.26
CA ASP A 13 -7.81 9.57 2.13
C ASP A 13 -6.73 10.47 1.48
N ALA A 14 -6.39 10.23 0.20
CA ALA A 14 -5.38 10.99 -0.49
C ALA A 14 -5.84 12.44 -0.72
N VAL A 15 -4.92 13.38 -0.51
CA VAL A 15 -5.15 14.80 -0.80
C VAL A 15 -4.63 15.11 -2.20
N LEU A 16 -5.53 15.45 -3.12
CA LEU A 16 -5.21 15.64 -4.53
C LEU A 16 -4.73 17.06 -4.89
N GLN A 17 -4.84 18.01 -3.96
CA GLN A 17 -4.46 19.41 -4.21
C GLN A 17 -3.60 19.92 -3.06
N PHE A 18 -2.42 20.43 -3.38
CA PHE A 18 -1.47 20.96 -2.41
C PHE A 18 -0.51 21.95 -3.07
N ARG A 19 0.18 22.76 -2.26
CA ARG A 19 1.06 23.84 -2.75
C ARG A 19 2.51 23.38 -2.94
N ASN A 20 2.89 22.35 -2.20
CA ASN A 20 4.26 21.87 -2.15
C ASN A 20 4.59 20.97 -3.34
N GLN A 21 5.29 21.51 -4.35
CA GLN A 21 5.69 20.75 -5.53
C GLN A 21 6.67 19.61 -5.23
N LEU A 22 7.43 19.71 -4.13
CA LEU A 22 8.40 18.67 -3.78
C LEU A 22 7.74 17.38 -3.28
N ILE A 23 6.47 17.43 -2.86
CA ILE A 23 5.67 16.22 -2.59
C ILE A 23 5.49 15.42 -3.88
N VAL A 24 5.25 16.08 -5.02
CA VAL A 24 5.16 15.40 -6.34
C VAL A 24 6.48 14.71 -6.67
N ALA A 25 7.61 15.39 -6.44
CA ALA A 25 8.93 14.81 -6.67
C ALA A 25 9.22 13.58 -5.77
N GLY A 26 8.71 13.57 -4.54
CA GLY A 26 8.78 12.42 -3.63
C GLY A 26 7.83 11.28 -3.99
N LEU A 27 6.69 11.59 -4.61
CA LEU A 27 5.69 10.60 -5.06
C LEU A 27 6.08 9.88 -6.35
N GLN A 28 6.77 10.54 -7.28
CA GLN A 28 7.21 9.95 -8.56
C GLN A 28 7.90 8.58 -8.40
N PRO A 29 8.94 8.41 -7.55
CA PRO A 29 9.59 7.11 -7.39
C PRO A 29 8.68 6.07 -6.72
N LEU A 30 7.69 6.48 -5.91
CA LEU A 30 6.72 5.56 -5.31
C LEU A 30 5.71 5.04 -6.34
N PHE A 31 5.22 5.88 -7.24
CA PHE A 31 4.35 5.42 -8.33
C PHE A 31 5.10 4.49 -9.28
N LEU A 32 6.37 4.80 -9.60
CA LEU A 32 7.22 3.90 -10.38
C LEU A 32 7.39 2.55 -9.67
N PHE A 33 7.72 2.57 -8.37
CA PHE A 33 7.88 1.34 -7.60
C PHE A 33 6.57 0.55 -7.53
N ARG A 34 5.44 1.21 -7.28
CA ARG A 34 4.12 0.57 -7.32
C ARG A 34 3.86 -0.12 -8.66
N ASN A 35 4.15 0.57 -9.76
CA ASN A 35 3.93 0.03 -11.11
C ASN A 35 4.76 -1.23 -11.36
N GLU A 36 6.04 -1.23 -10.96
CA GLU A 36 6.91 -2.41 -11.07
C GLU A 36 6.40 -3.59 -10.23
N VAL A 37 5.91 -3.33 -9.01
CA VAL A 37 5.33 -4.37 -8.15
C VAL A 37 4.04 -4.92 -8.74
N VAL A 38 3.17 -4.05 -9.30
CA VAL A 38 1.89 -4.46 -9.87
C VAL A 38 2.05 -5.30 -11.13
N ASN A 39 3.05 -5.00 -11.95
CA ASN A 39 3.32 -5.72 -13.20
C ASN A 39 4.26 -6.93 -13.02
N SER A 40 4.64 -7.26 -11.77
CA SER A 40 5.53 -8.39 -11.50
C SER A 40 4.76 -9.71 -11.60
N GLU A 41 5.13 -10.53 -12.59
CA GLU A 41 4.54 -11.86 -12.80
C GLU A 41 4.76 -12.79 -11.58
N ASP A 42 5.93 -12.67 -10.91
CA ASP A 42 6.24 -13.47 -9.73
C ASP A 42 5.24 -13.24 -8.58
N LEU A 43 4.76 -12.01 -8.43
CA LEU A 43 3.78 -11.65 -7.39
C LEU A 43 2.32 -12.01 -7.77
N ALA A 44 2.05 -12.23 -9.05
CA ALA A 44 0.74 -12.65 -9.53
C ALA A 44 0.54 -14.16 -9.34
N ASP A 45 1.57 -14.95 -9.65
CA ASP A 45 1.46 -16.40 -9.78
C ASP A 45 2.13 -17.19 -8.64
N ARG A 46 3.01 -16.56 -7.86
CA ARG A 46 3.79 -17.25 -6.82
C ARG A 46 3.58 -16.62 -5.45
N GLY A 47 3.62 -17.47 -4.41
CA GLY A 47 3.53 -17.05 -3.02
C GLY A 47 4.88 -16.57 -2.48
N GLY A 48 5.59 -15.71 -3.21
CA GLY A 48 6.90 -15.22 -2.81
C GLY A 48 7.65 -14.51 -3.94
N LEU A 49 8.80 -13.94 -3.59
CA LEU A 49 9.68 -13.17 -4.47
C LEU A 49 11.03 -13.85 -4.51
N ASP A 50 11.63 -14.00 -5.69
CA ASP A 50 13.00 -14.51 -5.78
C ASP A 50 14.02 -13.47 -5.30
N ASP A 51 15.24 -13.93 -5.00
CA ASP A 51 16.32 -13.05 -4.52
C ASP A 51 16.64 -11.88 -5.47
N PRO A 52 16.75 -12.09 -6.80
CA PRO A 52 16.96 -10.99 -7.75
C PRO A 52 15.84 -9.94 -7.74
N SER A 53 14.57 -10.35 -7.73
CA SER A 53 13.44 -9.41 -7.73
C SER A 53 13.31 -8.69 -6.39
N ARG A 54 13.61 -9.37 -5.27
CA ARG A 54 13.74 -8.71 -3.96
C ARG A 54 14.79 -7.60 -4.00
N ASP A 55 15.99 -7.90 -4.48
CA ASP A 55 17.09 -6.94 -4.53
C ASP A 55 16.77 -5.78 -5.47
N HIS A 56 16.09 -6.05 -6.58
CA HIS A 56 15.57 -5.02 -7.48
C HIS A 56 14.57 -4.08 -6.79
N PHE A 57 13.59 -4.62 -6.04
CA PHE A 57 12.64 -3.81 -5.29
C PHE A 57 13.27 -3.04 -4.12
N LEU A 58 14.33 -3.57 -3.50
CA LEU A 58 15.13 -2.83 -2.53
C LEU A 58 15.80 -1.60 -3.18
N GLN A 59 16.28 -1.69 -4.43
CA GLN A 59 16.84 -0.52 -5.14
C GLN A 59 15.78 0.55 -5.40
N HIS A 60 14.54 0.17 -5.74
CA HIS A 60 13.43 1.12 -5.87
C HIS A 60 13.11 1.81 -4.55
N LEU A 61 13.09 1.06 -3.44
CA LEU A 61 12.89 1.62 -2.12
C LEU A 61 14.01 2.60 -1.72
N LEU A 62 15.27 2.26 -2.02
CA LEU A 62 16.41 3.15 -1.80
C LEU A 62 16.30 4.44 -2.63
N ASN A 63 15.80 4.35 -3.86
CA ASN A 63 15.53 5.53 -4.68
C ASN A 63 14.42 6.40 -4.07
N CYS A 64 13.34 5.79 -3.56
CA CYS A 64 12.30 6.51 -2.82
C CYS A 64 12.88 7.24 -1.59
N ASP A 65 13.70 6.55 -0.78
CA ASP A 65 14.33 7.16 0.40
C ASP A 65 15.31 8.27 0.03
N ARG A 66 16.06 8.12 -1.06
CA ARG A 66 16.94 9.17 -1.60
C ARG A 66 16.16 10.44 -1.93
N TRP A 67 15.00 10.33 -2.57
CA TRP A 67 14.14 11.47 -2.87
C TRP A 67 13.54 12.09 -1.62
N ARG A 68 13.04 11.27 -0.68
CA ARG A 68 12.57 11.74 0.63
C ARG A 68 13.62 12.59 1.33
N ARG A 69 14.85 12.09 1.46
CA ARG A 69 15.96 12.83 2.11
C ARG A 69 16.25 14.15 1.40
N ARG A 70 16.23 14.17 0.06
CA ARG A 70 16.48 15.38 -0.75
C ARG A 70 15.45 16.47 -0.57
N VAL A 71 14.18 16.11 -0.44
CA VAL A 71 13.10 17.09 -0.27
C VAL A 71 12.84 17.45 1.20
N THR A 72 13.53 16.77 2.13
CA THR A 72 13.43 17.08 3.56
C THR A 72 14.20 18.34 3.87
N HIS A 73 13.49 19.32 4.41
CA HIS A 73 14.07 20.49 5.04
C HIS A 73 14.70 20.07 6.38
N ASN A 74 16.04 20.04 6.39
CA ASN A 74 16.87 19.68 7.53
C ASN A 74 17.92 20.78 7.77
N PRO A 75 17.51 21.96 8.26
CA PRO A 75 18.37 23.14 8.39
C PRO A 75 19.53 22.91 9.38
N ASP A 76 19.33 22.01 10.33
CA ASP A 76 20.30 21.64 11.36
C ASP A 76 21.34 20.62 10.88
N ASN A 77 21.22 20.16 9.62
CA ASN A 77 22.11 19.19 8.96
C ASN A 77 22.41 17.95 9.80
N GLN A 78 21.49 17.60 10.69
CA GLN A 78 21.60 16.45 11.56
C GLN A 78 21.50 15.18 10.71
N ASP A 79 22.34 14.20 11.00
CA ASP A 79 22.27 12.92 10.31
C ASP A 79 20.90 12.28 10.59
N LEU A 80 20.08 12.16 9.54
CA LEU A 80 18.75 11.58 9.62
C LEU A 80 18.80 10.13 10.17
N GLY A 81 19.93 9.43 9.99
CA GLY A 81 20.18 8.12 10.62
C GLY A 81 20.23 8.20 12.15
N THR A 82 21.04 9.11 12.67
CA THR A 82 21.14 9.42 14.12
C THR A 82 19.78 9.84 14.70
N GLN A 83 18.99 10.61 13.95
CA GLN A 83 17.65 11.04 14.38
C GLN A 83 16.62 9.92 14.50
N ILE A 84 16.74 8.85 13.69
CA ILE A 84 15.90 7.65 13.81
C ILE A 84 16.21 6.94 15.13
N ALA A 85 17.49 6.83 15.48
CA ALA A 85 17.92 6.26 16.75
C ALA A 85 17.50 7.11 17.95
N GLU A 86 17.60 8.44 17.84
CA GLU A 86 17.16 9.38 18.88
C GLU A 86 15.64 9.46 19.03
N ALA A 87 14.86 9.33 17.95
CA ALA A 87 13.39 9.33 18.04
C ALA A 87 12.83 8.07 18.75
N ILE A 88 13.66 7.04 18.88
CA ILE A 88 13.39 5.83 19.65
C ILE A 88 13.85 6.01 21.12
N ASP A 89 14.72 7.00 21.41
CA ASP A 89 15.24 7.29 22.74
C ASP A 89 14.34 8.29 23.51
N PRO A 90 13.68 7.89 24.60
CA PRO A 90 12.80 8.75 25.37
C PRO A 90 13.50 9.84 26.20
N THR A 91 14.83 9.96 26.15
CA THR A 91 15.60 10.82 27.09
C THR A 91 16.52 11.89 26.47
N GLY A 92 16.57 12.03 25.15
CA GLY A 92 17.55 12.89 24.48
C GLY A 92 17.27 14.41 24.47
N THR A 93 18.31 15.23 24.66
CA THR A 93 18.31 16.70 24.50
C THR A 93 19.12 17.14 23.26
N ILE A 94 18.57 18.06 22.48
CA ILE A 94 19.03 18.44 21.12
C ILE A 94 19.82 19.76 21.14
N VAL A 95 20.96 19.84 20.43
CA VAL A 95 21.77 21.08 20.24
C VAL A 95 22.14 21.28 18.75
N ASN A 96 22.02 22.52 18.26
CA ASN A 96 22.08 22.92 16.84
C ASN A 96 23.49 23.21 16.29
N ALA A 97 23.75 22.84 15.01
CA ALA A 97 24.81 23.44 14.19
C ALA A 97 24.59 23.32 12.65
N SER A 98 24.18 24.44 12.03
CA SER A 98 24.60 25.04 10.73
C SER A 98 24.84 24.22 9.43
N ASN A 99 23.80 24.14 8.60
CA ASN A 99 23.62 24.40 7.15
C ASN A 99 24.79 24.36 6.12
N PRO A 100 24.56 23.77 4.91
CA PRO A 100 25.21 24.22 3.67
C PRO A 100 24.30 24.44 2.42
N PHE A 101 22.97 24.58 2.51
CA PHE A 101 22.15 25.13 1.41
C PHE A 101 21.40 26.41 1.85
N GLY A 102 22.08 27.54 1.70
CA GLY A 102 21.59 28.88 2.06
C GLY A 102 20.58 29.48 1.08
N GLY A 103 19.40 28.86 0.96
CA GLY A 103 18.21 29.47 0.32
C GLY A 103 16.98 29.50 1.24
N ASP A 104 17.10 28.97 2.45
CA ASP A 104 15.99 28.55 3.32
C ASP A 104 15.48 29.62 4.30
N ASP A 105 16.20 30.73 4.47
CA ASP A 105 15.77 31.85 5.33
C ASP A 105 14.80 32.80 4.60
N ILE A 106 14.60 32.61 3.30
CA ILE A 106 13.64 33.38 2.51
C ILE A 106 12.32 32.64 2.58
N GLN A 107 11.33 33.22 3.27
CA GLN A 107 9.93 32.82 3.11
C GLN A 107 9.58 32.91 1.63
N MET A 108 9.61 31.78 0.94
CA MET A 108 9.15 31.69 -0.43
C MET A 108 7.67 32.09 -0.46
N GLY A 109 7.30 32.92 -1.43
CA GLY A 109 5.92 33.34 -1.62
C GLY A 109 5.00 32.12 -1.76
N SER A 110 3.73 32.30 -1.39
CA SER A 110 2.73 31.24 -1.53
C SER A 110 2.66 30.77 -2.99
N THR A 111 3.06 29.53 -3.24
CA THR A 111 2.92 28.89 -4.55
C THR A 111 1.43 28.61 -4.82
N GLY A 112 1.04 28.57 -6.10
CA GLY A 112 -0.32 28.17 -6.49
C GLY A 112 -0.67 26.78 -5.98
N LEU A 113 -1.98 26.50 -5.87
CA LEU A 113 -2.44 25.13 -5.65
C LEU A 113 -2.05 24.31 -6.89
N LEU A 114 -1.29 23.25 -6.66
CA LEU A 114 -0.99 22.23 -7.65
C LEU A 114 -1.97 21.08 -7.48
N VAL A 115 -2.49 20.58 -8.59
CA VAL A 115 -3.27 19.34 -8.65
C VAL A 115 -2.29 18.20 -8.88
N LEU A 116 -2.46 17.10 -8.14
CA LEU A 116 -1.68 15.88 -8.31
C LEU A 116 -1.76 15.44 -9.79
N PRO A 117 -0.62 15.15 -10.45
CA PRO A 117 -0.62 14.83 -11.87
C PRO A 117 -1.17 13.43 -12.18
N TRP A 118 -1.30 12.58 -11.16
CA TRP A 118 -1.83 11.23 -11.26
C TRP A 118 -3.31 11.20 -10.89
N ASP A 119 -4.10 10.47 -11.66
CA ASP A 119 -5.49 10.24 -11.33
C ASP A 119 -5.64 9.01 -10.43
N LEU A 120 -5.91 9.27 -9.15
CA LEU A 120 -6.10 8.20 -8.18
C LEU A 120 -7.52 7.63 -8.20
N SER A 121 -8.42 8.09 -9.08
CA SER A 121 -9.83 7.65 -9.15
C SER A 121 -10.01 6.16 -9.47
N GLY A 122 -8.99 5.51 -10.03
CA GLY A 122 -9.07 4.18 -10.62
C GLY A 122 -9.49 4.17 -12.10
N ALA A 123 -9.68 5.35 -12.70
CA ALA A 123 -9.82 5.50 -14.14
C ALA A 123 -8.47 5.52 -14.87
N ASP A 124 -7.38 5.81 -14.16
CA ASP A 124 -6.02 5.77 -14.69
C ASP A 124 -5.56 4.32 -14.89
N PRO A 125 -5.31 3.86 -16.13
CA PRO A 125 -4.82 2.51 -16.39
C PRO A 125 -3.43 2.26 -15.79
N ASP A 126 -2.62 3.31 -15.61
CA ASP A 126 -1.29 3.21 -15.02
C ASP A 126 -1.34 3.12 -13.48
N ILE A 127 -2.50 3.38 -12.87
CA ILE A 127 -2.72 3.30 -11.42
C ILE A 127 -4.03 2.54 -11.14
N PRO A 128 -4.05 1.21 -11.42
CA PRO A 128 -5.21 0.37 -11.16
C PRO A 128 -5.51 0.29 -9.67
N ILE A 129 -6.79 0.15 -9.31
CA ILE A 129 -7.22 -0.01 -7.91
C ILE A 129 -7.07 -1.44 -7.41
N ASN A 130 -7.01 -1.65 -6.10
CA ASN A 130 -6.67 -2.97 -5.55
C ASN A 130 -7.67 -4.06 -5.94
N SER A 131 -8.94 -3.72 -6.17
CA SER A 131 -9.96 -4.63 -6.72
C SER A 131 -9.78 -5.01 -8.19
N GLN A 132 -8.96 -4.28 -8.95
CA GLN A 132 -8.60 -4.59 -10.34
C GLN A 132 -7.30 -5.40 -10.44
N LEU A 133 -6.56 -5.58 -9.34
CA LEU A 133 -5.26 -6.24 -9.32
C LEU A 133 -5.40 -7.76 -9.18
N ASP A 134 -4.72 -8.49 -10.05
CA ASP A 134 -4.58 -9.94 -9.95
C ASP A 134 -3.30 -10.35 -9.20
N ILE A 135 -3.17 -9.82 -7.98
CA ILE A 135 -1.99 -10.03 -7.11
C ILE A 135 -2.44 -10.75 -5.85
N SER A 136 -1.63 -11.71 -5.38
CA SER A 136 -1.96 -12.50 -4.20
C SER A 136 -0.82 -12.51 -3.16
N GLY A 137 -1.14 -12.97 -1.95
CA GLY A 137 -0.16 -13.17 -0.88
C GLY A 137 0.63 -11.92 -0.50
N ILE A 138 1.97 -12.02 -0.54
CA ILE A 138 2.90 -10.94 -0.18
C ILE A 138 2.78 -9.72 -1.10
N GLY A 139 2.45 -9.91 -2.38
CA GLY A 139 2.32 -8.80 -3.33
C GLY A 139 1.24 -7.82 -2.90
N MET A 140 0.11 -8.32 -2.39
CA MET A 140 -0.97 -7.47 -1.87
C MET A 140 -0.55 -6.69 -0.62
N LEU A 141 0.27 -7.29 0.26
CA LEU A 141 0.82 -6.59 1.44
C LEU A 141 1.82 -5.50 1.05
N LEU A 142 2.64 -5.78 0.04
CA LEU A 142 3.63 -4.85 -0.49
C LEU A 142 2.96 -3.66 -1.19
N VAL A 143 2.03 -3.92 -2.12
CA VAL A 143 1.22 -2.89 -2.79
C VAL A 143 0.47 -2.05 -1.77
N GLY A 144 -0.23 -2.68 -0.83
CA GLY A 144 -0.95 -1.96 0.21
C GLY A 144 -0.04 -1.06 1.06
N SER A 145 1.20 -1.46 1.32
CA SER A 145 2.16 -0.63 2.06
C SER A 145 2.68 0.54 1.25
N ILE A 146 2.88 0.34 -0.06
CA ILE A 146 3.24 1.42 -1.00
C ILE A 146 2.08 2.41 -1.13
N ASP A 147 0.84 1.93 -1.25
CA ASP A 147 -0.36 2.78 -1.32
C ASP A 147 -0.49 3.65 -0.07
N GLN A 148 -0.27 3.07 1.12
CA GLN A 148 -0.28 3.84 2.37
C GLN A 148 0.86 4.86 2.45
N ALA A 149 2.04 4.55 1.89
CA ALA A 149 3.12 5.52 1.78
C ALA A 149 2.73 6.70 0.86
N ILE A 150 2.08 6.43 -0.28
CA ILE A 150 1.55 7.44 -1.21
C ILE A 150 0.51 8.33 -0.50
N VAL A 151 -0.45 7.72 0.19
CA VAL A 151 -1.45 8.46 0.98
C VAL A 151 -0.77 9.30 2.06
N CYS A 152 0.23 8.75 2.75
CA CYS A 152 0.99 9.47 3.77
C CYS A 152 1.67 10.73 3.20
N TRP A 153 2.31 10.62 2.02
CA TRP A 153 2.92 11.75 1.32
C TRP A 153 1.94 12.87 0.99
N THR A 154 0.76 12.54 0.48
CA THR A 154 -0.26 13.55 0.15
C THR A 154 -0.82 14.24 1.40
N ARG A 155 -0.85 13.54 2.54
CA ARG A 155 -1.41 14.02 3.80
C ARG A 155 -0.43 14.75 4.71
N LEU A 156 0.82 14.93 4.30
CA LEU A 156 1.82 15.63 5.12
C LEU A 156 1.35 17.03 5.50
N ASN A 157 1.74 17.48 6.69
CA ASN A 157 1.43 18.83 7.14
C ASN A 157 2.18 19.88 6.29
N SER A 158 3.32 19.49 5.72
CA SER A 158 4.13 20.30 4.81
C SER A 158 3.49 20.55 3.44
N ARG A 159 2.29 20.02 3.15
CA ARG A 159 1.61 20.20 1.86
C ARG A 159 1.26 21.65 1.52
N GLU A 160 1.05 22.48 2.55
CA GLU A 160 0.74 23.90 2.38
C GLU A 160 2.01 24.78 2.30
N ARG A 161 3.19 24.18 2.44
CA ARG A 161 4.46 24.91 2.35
C ARG A 161 4.88 25.09 0.89
N ALA A 162 5.48 26.24 0.60
CA ALA A 162 6.04 26.53 -0.71
C ALA A 162 7.34 25.75 -1.00
N GLY A 163 8.01 25.24 0.04
CA GLY A 163 9.25 24.48 -0.09
C GLY A 163 9.49 23.51 1.06
N GLY A 164 10.17 22.42 0.75
CA GLY A 164 10.62 21.37 1.67
C GLY A 164 9.50 20.60 2.38
N ILE A 165 9.81 19.42 2.90
CA ILE A 165 9.01 18.77 3.94
C ILE A 165 9.73 18.87 5.28
N THR A 166 9.00 19.02 6.38
CA THR A 166 9.61 19.02 7.71
C THR A 166 10.28 17.67 8.01
N ARG A 167 11.29 17.69 8.88
CA ARG A 167 11.88 16.47 9.46
C ARG A 167 10.82 15.51 10.00
N HIS A 168 9.84 16.00 10.78
CA HIS A 168 8.80 15.13 11.35
C HIS A 168 7.92 14.48 10.28
N ASP A 169 7.51 15.24 9.27
CA ASP A 169 6.75 14.69 8.13
C ASP A 169 7.58 13.68 7.35
N SER A 170 8.87 13.96 7.17
CA SER A 170 9.82 13.04 6.54
C SER A 170 9.96 11.73 7.32
N MET A 171 10.00 11.79 8.65
CA MET A 171 10.06 10.61 9.51
C MET A 171 8.78 9.77 9.47
N ARG A 172 7.61 10.40 9.29
CA ARG A 172 6.34 9.68 9.08
C ARG A 172 6.38 8.86 7.80
N VAL A 173 6.90 9.43 6.71
CA VAL A 173 7.11 8.70 5.45
C VAL A 173 8.12 7.57 5.65
N TYR A 174 9.22 7.84 6.36
CA TYR A 174 10.26 6.84 6.61
C TYR A 174 9.74 5.61 7.36
N GLY A 175 8.79 5.78 8.30
CA GLY A 175 8.14 4.65 8.96
C GLY A 175 7.43 3.69 7.98
N TRP A 176 6.80 4.22 6.93
CA TRP A 176 6.22 3.40 5.86
C TRP A 176 7.30 2.71 5.01
N TYR A 177 8.43 3.38 4.76
CA TYR A 177 9.56 2.76 4.04
C TYR A 177 10.18 1.61 4.84
N GLN A 178 10.27 1.74 6.17
CA GLN A 178 10.71 0.64 7.04
C GLN A 178 9.75 -0.54 7.00
N ARG A 179 8.44 -0.30 6.93
CA ARG A 179 7.45 -1.37 6.75
C ARG A 179 7.63 -2.09 5.42
N ILE A 180 7.84 -1.36 4.33
CA ILE A 180 8.11 -1.96 3.01
C ILE A 180 9.41 -2.77 3.04
N TYR A 181 10.46 -2.22 3.66
CA TYR A 181 11.73 -2.92 3.86
C TYR A 181 11.56 -4.23 4.63
N ALA A 182 10.78 -4.23 5.73
CA ALA A 182 10.48 -5.43 6.49
C ALA A 182 9.78 -6.50 5.62
N PHE A 183 8.80 -6.11 4.80
CA PHE A 183 8.17 -7.06 3.87
C PHE A 183 9.15 -7.66 2.87
N LEU A 184 10.05 -6.84 2.30
CA LEU A 184 11.07 -7.30 1.37
C LEU A 184 12.18 -8.14 2.01
N THR A 185 12.41 -8.04 3.32
CA THR A 185 13.53 -8.74 3.98
C THR A 185 13.08 -9.97 4.75
N GLU A 186 11.88 -9.95 5.33
CA GLU A 186 11.36 -11.05 6.14
C GLU A 186 10.54 -12.05 5.32
N PHE A 187 9.83 -11.58 4.29
CA PHE A 187 8.85 -12.41 3.57
C PHE A 187 9.19 -12.65 2.10
N ALA A 188 10.18 -11.93 1.55
CA ALA A 188 10.69 -12.18 0.20
C ALA A 188 12.02 -12.98 0.25
N GLY A 189 12.50 -13.38 -0.92
CA GLY A 189 13.69 -14.20 -1.09
C GLY A 189 13.34 -15.67 -1.38
N ASP A 190 14.30 -16.36 -1.98
CA ASP A 190 14.12 -17.74 -2.47
C ASP A 190 13.67 -18.70 -1.35
N GLU A 191 14.12 -18.47 -0.12
CA GLU A 191 13.77 -19.28 1.06
C GLU A 191 12.28 -19.21 1.43
N ASN A 192 11.64 -18.08 1.14
CA ASN A 192 10.23 -17.81 1.45
C ASN A 192 9.31 -18.07 0.26
N ARG A 193 9.87 -18.52 -0.86
CA ARG A 193 9.11 -18.75 -2.08
C ARG A 193 8.27 -20.00 -1.95
N VAL A 194 6.96 -19.82 -1.94
CA VAL A 194 5.98 -20.91 -1.99
C VAL A 194 5.43 -21.03 -3.39
N ASP A 195 5.74 -22.14 -4.06
CA ASP A 195 5.10 -22.50 -5.32
C ASP A 195 3.63 -22.88 -5.02
N VAL A 196 2.71 -21.96 -5.32
CA VAL A 196 1.28 -22.23 -5.22
C VAL A 196 0.90 -23.09 -6.41
N ALA A 197 0.62 -24.38 -6.17
CA ALA A 197 0.19 -25.30 -7.21
C ALA A 197 -1.13 -24.83 -7.85
N GLN A 198 -1.07 -24.63 -9.17
CA GLN A 198 -2.12 -24.24 -10.13
C GLN A 198 -3.57 -24.51 -9.72
N VAL A 199 -4.34 -23.44 -9.50
CA VAL A 199 -5.36 -22.82 -10.37
C VAL A 199 -5.97 -21.76 -9.45
N LYS A 200 -5.89 -20.47 -9.79
CA LYS A 200 -6.56 -19.45 -8.97
C LYS A 200 -8.04 -19.83 -8.90
N ALA A 201 -8.69 -19.74 -7.74
CA ALA A 201 -10.08 -20.21 -7.60
C ALA A 201 -11.08 -19.52 -8.57
N ILE A 202 -10.66 -18.44 -9.23
CA ILE A 202 -11.34 -17.73 -10.31
C ILE A 202 -11.19 -18.39 -11.70
N ASP A 203 -10.09 -19.11 -11.93
CA ASP A 203 -9.74 -19.78 -13.20
C ASP A 203 -10.13 -21.26 -13.23
N GLU A 204 -10.62 -21.82 -12.12
CA GLU A 204 -11.22 -23.16 -12.16
C GLU A 204 -12.53 -23.09 -12.98
N PRO A 205 -12.73 -23.92 -14.02
CA PRO A 205 -14.01 -24.04 -14.70
C PRO A 205 -15.01 -24.72 -13.74
N ARG A 206 -15.57 -23.94 -12.83
CA ARG A 206 -16.50 -24.41 -11.81
C ARG A 206 -17.89 -24.51 -12.43
N GLY A 207 -18.31 -25.74 -12.69
CA GLY A 207 -19.69 -26.05 -13.02
C GLY A 207 -20.66 -25.55 -11.92
N PRO A 208 -21.95 -25.40 -12.24
CA PRO A 208 -22.97 -24.77 -11.37
C PRO A 208 -23.15 -25.43 -9.98
N GLU A 209 -22.57 -26.61 -9.75
CA GLU A 209 -22.69 -27.37 -8.50
C GLU A 209 -21.66 -27.04 -7.40
N ASN A 210 -20.54 -26.36 -7.68
CA ASN A 210 -19.40 -26.26 -6.73
C ASN A 210 -19.09 -24.84 -6.22
N SER A 211 -20.11 -24.11 -5.75
CA SER A 211 -19.92 -22.85 -5.03
C SER A 211 -19.68 -23.09 -3.51
N PRO A 212 -18.56 -22.64 -2.91
CA PRO A 212 -18.22 -22.92 -1.50
C PRO A 212 -19.13 -22.23 -0.46
N ASN A 213 -20.01 -21.33 -0.89
CA ASN A 213 -20.85 -20.53 -0.01
C ASN A 213 -22.32 -21.01 0.11
N ARG A 214 -22.58 -22.32 -0.05
CA ARG A 214 -23.82 -22.94 0.45
C ARG A 214 -23.55 -23.81 1.67
N ARG A 215 -23.13 -23.20 2.78
CA ARG A 215 -23.34 -23.81 4.09
C ARG A 215 -24.80 -23.60 4.50
N GLY A 216 -25.61 -24.64 4.34
CA GLY A 216 -26.78 -24.88 5.20
C GLY A 216 -28.14 -24.39 4.71
N GLU A 217 -28.62 -24.87 3.56
CA GLU A 217 -30.06 -25.19 3.42
C GLU A 217 -30.15 -26.66 3.02
N GLY A 218 -30.15 -27.52 4.03
CA GLY A 218 -30.46 -28.95 3.84
C GLY A 218 -31.94 -29.12 3.53
N PRO A 219 -32.31 -30.12 2.72
CA PRO A 219 -33.71 -30.39 2.40
C PRO A 219 -34.44 -30.74 3.71
N GLY A 220 -35.49 -29.99 4.01
CA GLY A 220 -36.35 -30.26 5.16
C GLY A 220 -36.89 -31.68 5.12
N VAL A 221 -36.26 -32.54 5.91
CA VAL A 221 -36.77 -33.83 6.36
C VAL A 221 -38.02 -33.52 7.19
N ASN A 222 -39.20 -33.62 6.59
CA ASN A 222 -40.44 -33.64 7.37
C ASN A 222 -40.57 -35.01 8.01
N ALA A 223 -40.26 -35.01 9.31
CA ALA A 223 -40.48 -36.08 10.25
C ALA A 223 -41.94 -36.54 10.25
N THR A 224 -42.12 -37.85 10.18
CA THR A 224 -43.37 -38.57 10.45
C THR A 224 -43.72 -38.48 11.94
N PRO A 225 -45.01 -38.36 12.32
CA PRO A 225 -45.49 -38.82 13.61
C PRO A 225 -46.44 -40.04 13.49
N HIS A 226 -46.39 -40.87 14.53
CA HIS A 226 -47.15 -42.10 14.81
C HIS A 226 -48.69 -42.07 14.52
N GLY A 227 -49.25 -43.24 14.13
CA GLY A 227 -50.69 -43.52 13.87
C GLY A 227 -51.61 -43.54 15.11
N PRO A 228 -52.87 -44.09 15.08
CA PRO A 228 -53.34 -45.29 14.34
C PRO A 228 -54.80 -45.26 13.77
N GLY A 229 -55.20 -46.32 13.02
CA GLY A 229 -56.59 -46.68 12.66
C GLY A 229 -57.15 -45.92 11.45
N THR A 230 -57.93 -46.46 10.50
CA THR A 230 -58.86 -47.60 10.46
C THR A 230 -59.27 -47.85 8.99
N SER A 231 -59.37 -49.14 8.60
CA SER A 231 -60.34 -49.77 7.68
C SER A 231 -60.86 -49.07 6.41
N ASN A 232 -60.72 -49.77 5.26
CA ASN A 232 -61.77 -50.32 4.38
C ASN A 232 -61.48 -50.15 2.87
N GLN A 233 -61.28 -51.30 2.19
CA GLN A 233 -62.12 -51.86 1.09
C GLN A 233 -61.90 -51.22 -0.29
N GLN A 234 -61.39 -52.01 -1.27
CA GLN A 234 -62.18 -52.61 -2.36
C GLN A 234 -62.95 -51.53 -3.16
N THR A 235 -62.68 -51.28 -4.44
CA THR A 235 -62.53 -52.18 -5.60
C THR A 235 -61.92 -51.39 -6.75
#